data_AF-X6NIQ5-F1
#
_entry.id   AF-X6NIQ5-F1
#
_cell.length_a   1.000
_cell.length_b   1.000
_cell.length_c   1.000
_cell.angle_alpha   90.00
_cell.angle_beta   90.00
_cell.angle_gamma   90.00
#
_symmetry.space_group_name_H-M   'P 1'
#
loop_
_entity.id
_entity.type
_entity.pdbx_description
1 polymer ?
#
loop_
_entity_poly.entity_id
_entity_poly.type
_entity_poly.pdbx_seq_one_letter_code
_entity_poly.pdbx_strand_id
1 'polypeptide(L)'
;KELGTLLGLQQLSCADRVQYHCKWEILQTFGEFVKMNRLLNENNTTEINLNSDLRNLFCNDSSSSSTTVLKNHLYLGDLWNTLIDFKHVMLPDPILIQHKILFVLFFYYLFYLINVVWNIENNTRIYDVVVKLPTDDFKKILEMSDQWNDCVAEMDEQISNTLEQIKDCVKQQQWFESFEKDPINTIDVTIQNQKENLQTIQEFCEGAKMKPSHFFQRPDVLEKAIPEYLESLSNQSIQEKTKYKDSKPKENETKHTQKP
;
A
#
# COMPACT_ATOMS: atom_id res chain seq x y z
N LYS A 1 -6.87 38.84 -10.37
CA LYS A 1 -5.68 39.44 -11.04
C LYS A 1 -5.07 40.57 -10.22
N GLU A 2 -5.86 41.53 -9.75
CA GLU A 2 -5.39 42.67 -8.92
C GLU A 2 -4.70 42.23 -7.62
N LEU A 3 -5.32 41.30 -6.87
CA LEU A 3 -4.71 40.69 -5.68
C LEU A 3 -3.38 40.00 -5.99
N GLY A 4 -3.31 39.27 -7.10
CA GLY A 4 -2.09 38.59 -7.54
C GLY A 4 -0.95 39.56 -7.86
N THR A 5 -1.25 40.70 -8.47
CA THR A 5 -0.24 41.75 -8.72
C THR A 5 0.22 42.40 -7.41
N LEU A 6 -0.70 42.67 -6.48
CA LEU A 6 -0.37 43.29 -5.19
C LEU A 6 0.52 42.40 -4.32
N LEU A 7 0.21 41.10 -4.26
CA LEU A 7 0.94 40.14 -3.43
C LEU A 7 2.15 39.50 -4.13
N GLY A 8 2.42 39.87 -5.38
CA GLY A 8 3.43 39.17 -6.20
C GLY A 8 3.05 37.72 -6.53
N LEU A 9 1.83 37.30 -6.22
CA LEU A 9 1.22 36.02 -6.58
C LEU A 9 0.63 36.08 -7.99
N GLN A 10 1.38 36.60 -8.95
CA GLN A 10 0.92 36.58 -10.33
C GLN A 10 0.85 35.12 -10.79
N GLN A 11 -0.31 34.74 -11.32
CA GLN A 11 -0.39 33.74 -12.38
C GLN A 11 0.45 34.24 -13.55
N LEU A 12 1.76 34.03 -13.48
CA LEU A 12 2.67 34.25 -14.58
C LEU A 12 2.31 33.21 -15.64
N SER A 13 1.60 33.61 -16.68
CA SER A 13 1.50 32.84 -17.92
C SER A 13 2.84 32.86 -18.67
N CYS A 14 3.96 32.72 -17.96
CA CYS A 14 5.24 32.43 -18.59
C CYS A 14 5.21 30.94 -18.93
N ALA A 15 5.00 30.63 -20.21
CA ALA A 15 5.03 29.29 -20.79
C ALA A 15 3.89 28.35 -20.35
N ASP A 16 2.64 28.68 -20.70
CA ASP A 16 1.46 27.78 -20.70
C ASP A 16 1.09 27.10 -19.36
N ARG A 17 1.67 27.52 -18.23
CA ARG A 17 1.39 26.95 -16.92
C ARG A 17 0.56 27.92 -16.09
N VAL A 18 -0.65 27.48 -15.73
CA VAL A 18 -1.47 28.16 -14.72
C VAL A 18 -1.05 27.63 -13.36
N GLN A 19 -0.39 28.47 -12.55
CA GLN A 19 -0.07 28.13 -11.17
C GLN A 19 -1.23 28.53 -10.25
N TYR A 20 -1.72 27.59 -9.47
CA TYR A 20 -2.72 27.84 -8.43
C TYR A 20 -2.03 27.94 -7.07
N HIS A 21 -2.44 28.91 -6.26
CA HIS A 21 -1.92 29.12 -4.92
C HIS A 21 -2.90 28.57 -3.88
N CYS A 22 -2.38 27.92 -2.84
CA CYS A 22 -3.19 27.42 -1.74
C CYS A 22 -3.60 28.58 -0.80
N LYS A 23 -4.73 28.41 -0.07
CA LYS A 23 -5.23 29.39 0.92
C LYS A 23 -4.14 29.89 1.86
N TRP A 24 -3.31 28.99 2.37
CA TRP A 24 -2.21 29.32 3.28
C TRP A 24 -1.18 30.26 2.64
N GLU A 25 -0.78 30.02 1.39
CA GLU A 25 0.21 30.83 0.68
C GLU A 25 -0.30 32.25 0.44
N ILE A 26 -1.58 32.38 0.08
CA ILE A 26 -2.25 33.68 -0.10
C ILE A 26 -2.30 34.44 1.22
N LEU A 27 -2.69 33.77 2.31
CA LEU A 27 -2.77 34.42 3.63
C LEU A 27 -1.38 34.80 4.18
N GLN A 28 -0.38 33.95 3.97
CA GLN A 28 0.99 34.21 4.42
C GLN A 28 1.57 35.43 3.70
N THR A 29 1.49 35.48 2.37
CA THR A 29 1.98 36.60 1.57
C THR A 29 1.21 37.90 1.85
N PHE A 30 -0.11 37.81 2.07
CA PHE A 30 -0.90 38.94 2.53
C PHE A 30 -0.45 39.43 3.93
N GLY A 31 -0.18 38.51 4.85
CA GLY A 31 0.35 38.84 6.18
C GLY A 31 1.73 39.52 6.11
N GLU A 32 2.61 39.04 5.23
CA GLU A 32 3.91 39.68 4.97
C GLU A 32 3.75 41.07 4.38
N PHE A 33 2.83 41.26 3.42
CA PHE A 33 2.51 42.56 2.85
C PHE A 33 2.01 43.55 3.93
N VAL A 34 1.08 43.13 4.78
CA VAL A 34 0.55 43.93 5.90
C VAL A 34 1.67 44.33 6.87
N LYS A 35 2.57 43.39 7.17
CA LYS A 35 3.71 43.63 8.07
C LYS A 35 4.71 44.60 7.46
N MET A 36 5.07 44.44 6.19
CA MET A 36 6.03 45.30 5.49
C MET A 36 5.54 46.74 5.38
N ASN A 37 4.23 46.93 5.17
CA ASN A 37 3.60 48.25 5.07
C ASN A 37 3.13 48.82 6.43
N ARG A 38 3.43 48.15 7.55
CA ARG A 38 3.05 48.55 8.91
C ARG A 38 1.55 48.88 9.04
N LEU A 39 0.72 48.05 8.44
CA LEU A 39 -0.73 48.28 8.37
C LEU A 39 -1.50 47.79 9.60
N LEU A 40 -0.85 47.11 10.55
CA LEU A 40 -1.50 46.69 11.79
C LEU A 40 -1.76 47.90 12.69
N ASN A 41 -2.96 47.99 13.25
CA ASN A 41 -3.29 49.04 14.21
C ASN A 41 -2.52 48.80 15.52
N GLU A 42 -1.81 49.83 16.01
CA GLU A 42 -1.02 49.76 17.25
C GLU A 42 -1.90 49.47 18.48
N ASN A 43 -3.17 49.90 18.44
CA ASN A 43 -4.12 49.70 19.53
C ASN A 43 -4.86 48.35 19.44
N ASN A 44 -4.86 47.71 18.27
CA ASN A 44 -5.56 46.45 18.05
C ASN A 44 -4.85 45.62 16.96
N THR A 45 -4.06 44.63 17.39
CA THR A 45 -3.27 43.77 16.50
C THR A 45 -4.12 42.88 15.58
N THR A 46 -5.43 42.81 15.82
CA THR A 46 -6.38 42.07 14.95
C THR A 46 -6.95 42.92 13.82
N GLU A 47 -6.63 44.20 13.77
CA GLU A 47 -7.18 45.18 12.85
C GLU A 47 -6.11 45.67 11.86
N ILE A 48 -6.44 45.62 10.57
CA ILE A 48 -5.58 46.04 9.46
C ILE A 48 -6.09 47.35 8.89
N ASN A 49 -5.29 48.40 8.96
CA ASN A 49 -5.52 49.68 8.31
C ASN A 49 -5.35 49.54 6.79
N LEU A 50 -6.40 49.87 6.03
CA LEU A 50 -6.35 49.77 4.57
C LEU A 50 -5.61 50.98 3.98
N ASN A 51 -4.48 50.73 3.32
CA ASN A 51 -3.76 51.73 2.51
C ASN A 51 -4.51 51.98 1.17
N SER A 52 -4.00 52.89 0.34
CA SER A 52 -4.61 53.20 -0.98
C SER A 52 -4.82 51.96 -1.85
N ASP A 53 -3.85 51.04 -1.84
CA ASP A 53 -3.83 49.89 -2.73
C ASP A 53 -4.85 48.83 -2.30
N LEU A 54 -4.92 48.55 -0.99
CA LEU A 54 -5.94 47.66 -0.42
C LEU A 54 -7.34 48.28 -0.50
N ARG A 55 -7.47 49.60 -0.33
CA ARG A 55 -8.76 50.27 -0.54
C ARG A 55 -9.24 50.12 -1.97
N ASN A 56 -8.36 50.30 -2.95
CA ASN A 56 -8.74 50.09 -4.34
C ASN A 56 -9.18 48.63 -4.58
N LEU A 57 -8.52 47.68 -3.94
CA LEU A 57 -8.85 46.26 -4.06
C LEU A 57 -10.23 45.91 -3.45
N PHE A 58 -10.59 46.49 -2.29
CA PHE A 58 -11.83 46.17 -1.60
C PHE A 58 -12.99 47.16 -1.84
N CYS A 59 -12.74 48.32 -2.45
CA CYS A 59 -13.76 49.38 -2.60
C CYS A 59 -14.08 49.76 -4.05
N ASN A 60 -13.53 49.07 -5.06
CA ASN A 60 -13.72 49.44 -6.48
C ASN A 60 -15.12 49.12 -7.07
N ASP A 61 -16.01 48.43 -6.35
CA ASP A 61 -17.36 48.13 -6.83
C ASP A 61 -18.31 49.33 -6.66
N SER A 62 -18.28 50.20 -7.66
CA SER A 62 -19.19 51.36 -7.80
C SER A 62 -20.63 50.99 -8.18
N SER A 63 -21.01 49.70 -8.21
CA SER A 63 -22.26 49.25 -8.86
C SER A 63 -23.22 48.41 -8.01
N SER A 64 -23.05 48.28 -6.69
CA SER A 64 -24.07 47.60 -5.86
C SER A 64 -24.43 48.39 -4.62
N SER A 65 -25.65 48.92 -4.66
CA SER A 65 -26.42 49.58 -3.61
C SER A 65 -26.76 48.65 -2.44
N SER A 66 -25.76 48.10 -1.77
CA SER A 66 -25.91 47.49 -0.46
C SER A 66 -24.72 47.90 0.40
N THR A 67 -24.96 48.95 1.18
CA THR A 67 -24.39 49.30 2.49
C THR A 67 -23.53 48.23 3.16
N THR A 68 -22.28 48.12 2.74
CA THR A 68 -21.18 47.83 3.66
C THR A 68 -20.18 48.96 3.50
N VAL A 69 -20.32 49.94 4.40
CA VAL A 69 -19.25 50.87 4.71
C VAL A 69 -18.09 50.01 5.21
N LEU A 70 -17.23 49.56 4.30
CA LEU A 70 -15.93 49.05 4.66
C LEU A 70 -15.24 50.21 5.35
N LYS A 71 -15.18 50.11 6.68
CA LYS A 71 -14.42 51.01 7.54
C LYS A 71 -12.98 51.04 7.00
N ASN A 72 -12.20 52.05 7.33
CA ASN A 72 -10.77 52.15 6.97
C ASN A 72 -9.89 50.98 7.49
N HIS A 73 -10.54 49.94 8.00
CA HIS A 73 -10.02 48.87 8.81
C HIS A 73 -10.68 47.55 8.41
N LEU A 74 -9.89 46.49 8.36
CA LEU A 74 -10.32 45.12 8.09
C LEU A 74 -9.85 44.22 9.22
N TYR A 75 -10.73 43.39 9.77
CA TYR A 75 -10.36 42.43 10.81
C TYR A 75 -9.70 41.19 10.21
N LEU A 76 -8.63 40.72 10.86
CA LEU A 76 -7.86 39.56 10.41
C LEU A 76 -8.72 38.28 10.35
N GLY A 77 -9.70 38.15 11.25
CA GLY A 77 -10.66 37.03 11.26
C GLY A 77 -11.59 37.00 10.05
N ASP A 78 -11.92 38.15 9.49
CA ASP A 78 -12.85 38.31 8.36
C ASP A 78 -12.13 38.42 7.01
N LEU A 79 -10.79 38.50 7.02
CA LEU A 79 -9.97 38.68 5.82
C LEU A 79 -10.28 37.65 4.73
N TRP A 80 -10.34 36.36 5.08
CA TRP A 80 -10.56 35.30 4.09
C TRP A 80 -11.96 35.36 3.47
N ASN A 81 -12.98 35.61 4.29
CA ASN A 81 -14.36 35.73 3.81
C ASN A 81 -14.49 36.95 2.91
N THR A 82 -13.88 38.08 3.31
CA THR A 82 -13.85 39.30 2.51
C THR A 82 -13.15 39.07 1.16
N LEU A 83 -12.02 38.35 1.13
CA LEU A 83 -11.34 38.01 -0.14
C LEU A 83 -12.21 37.14 -1.08
N ILE A 84 -13.06 36.26 -0.53
CA ILE A 84 -14.01 35.46 -1.31
C ILE A 84 -15.20 36.31 -1.79
N ASP A 85 -15.78 37.12 -0.90
CA ASP A 85 -16.97 37.93 -1.18
C ASP A 85 -16.70 38.95 -2.30
N PHE A 86 -15.51 39.55 -2.30
CA PHE A 86 -15.03 40.44 -3.35
C PHE A 86 -14.46 39.70 -4.58
N LYS A 87 -14.63 38.37 -4.64
CA LYS A 87 -14.21 37.51 -5.76
C LYS A 87 -12.72 37.59 -6.12
N HIS A 88 -11.86 37.98 -5.17
CA HIS A 88 -10.42 38.03 -5.36
C HIS A 88 -9.77 36.65 -5.33
N VAL A 89 -10.42 35.69 -4.66
CA VAL A 89 -10.08 34.27 -4.70
C VAL A 89 -11.23 33.53 -5.37
N MET A 90 -10.97 33.02 -6.57
CA MET A 90 -11.91 32.15 -7.29
C MET A 90 -11.46 30.70 -7.19
N LEU A 91 -12.42 29.78 -7.30
CA LEU A 91 -12.11 28.37 -7.51
C LEU A 91 -11.33 28.23 -8.83
N PRO A 92 -10.40 27.27 -8.92
CA PRO A 92 -9.69 27.01 -10.16
C PRO A 92 -10.69 26.74 -11.28
N ASP A 93 -10.51 27.40 -12.43
CA ASP A 93 -11.37 27.18 -13.59
C ASP A 93 -11.29 25.71 -14.01
N PRO A 94 -12.43 25.06 -14.30
CA PRO A 94 -12.41 23.70 -14.81
C PRO A 94 -11.62 23.66 -16.12
N ILE A 95 -10.77 22.64 -16.28
CA ILE A 95 -10.03 22.43 -17.52
C ILE A 95 -11.04 22.07 -18.63
N LEU A 96 -11.40 23.05 -19.45
CA LEU A 96 -12.30 22.88 -20.59
C LEU A 96 -11.50 22.53 -21.85
N ILE A 97 -11.47 21.24 -22.20
CA ILE A 97 -10.89 20.78 -23.46
C ILE A 97 -11.95 20.90 -24.55
N GLN A 98 -11.96 22.01 -25.29
CA GLN A 98 -12.82 22.16 -26.48
C GLN A 98 -12.16 21.52 -27.71
N HIS A 99 -12.72 20.41 -28.19
CA HIS A 99 -12.39 19.87 -29.50
C HIS A 99 -13.21 20.58 -30.59
N LYS A 100 -12.57 21.43 -31.40
CA LYS A 100 -13.17 21.94 -32.65
C LYS A 100 -12.96 20.90 -33.74
N ILE A 101 -14.05 20.27 -34.18
CA ILE A 101 -14.04 19.33 -35.31
C ILE A 101 -14.64 20.05 -36.52
N LEU A 102 -13.82 20.29 -37.55
CA LEU A 102 -14.27 20.81 -38.84
C LEU A 102 -14.70 19.62 -39.70
N PHE A 103 -15.99 19.39 -39.85
CA PHE A 103 -16.51 18.45 -40.83
C PHE A 103 -16.57 19.11 -42.21
N VAL A 104 -15.75 18.64 -43.15
CA VAL A 104 -15.98 18.87 -44.58
C VAL A 104 -16.74 17.65 -45.10
N LEU A 105 -18.07 17.73 -45.13
CA LEU A 105 -18.94 16.74 -45.76
C LEU A 105 -19.41 17.27 -47.11
N PHE A 106 -19.18 16.50 -48.17
CA PHE A 106 -19.46 16.93 -49.54
C PHE A 106 -20.90 16.68 -50.00
N PHE A 107 -21.77 15.95 -49.30
CA PHE A 107 -23.19 15.84 -49.69
C PHE A 107 -24.15 15.63 -48.52
N TYR A 108 -25.16 16.50 -48.47
CA TYR A 108 -26.45 16.48 -47.76
C TYR A 108 -26.53 16.35 -46.23
N TYR A 109 -27.32 17.27 -45.68
CA TYR A 109 -27.68 17.50 -44.29
C TYR A 109 -28.33 16.29 -43.60
N LEU A 110 -27.66 15.73 -42.60
CA LEU A 110 -28.32 15.15 -41.42
C LEU A 110 -27.32 15.08 -40.25
N PHE A 111 -27.49 15.94 -39.25
CA PHE A 111 -26.66 15.96 -38.04
C PHE A 111 -27.08 14.79 -37.13
N TYR A 112 -26.29 13.71 -37.12
CA TYR A 112 -26.38 12.66 -36.12
C TYR A 112 -25.15 12.72 -35.21
N LEU A 113 -25.38 13.04 -33.94
CA LEU A 113 -24.35 13.13 -32.91
C LEU A 113 -24.15 11.72 -32.32
N ILE A 114 -23.35 10.91 -33.01
CA ILE A 114 -23.02 9.54 -32.59
C ILE A 114 -21.75 9.59 -31.73
N ASN A 115 -21.92 9.38 -30.43
CA ASN A 115 -20.83 9.10 -29.50
C ASN A 115 -20.43 7.63 -29.62
N VAL A 116 -19.43 7.30 -30.44
CA VAL A 116 -18.70 6.03 -30.32
C VAL A 116 -17.21 6.22 -30.63
N VAL A 117 -16.42 5.44 -29.91
CA VAL A 117 -15.01 5.55 -29.51
C VAL A 117 -14.04 5.05 -30.59
N TRP A 118 -13.01 5.88 -30.84
CA TRP A 118 -11.64 5.62 -31.31
C TRP A 118 -11.34 5.08 -32.72
N ASN A 119 -10.45 5.80 -33.40
CA ASN A 119 -9.11 5.29 -33.74
C ASN A 119 -8.13 6.49 -33.76
N ILE A 120 -7.14 6.52 -32.87
CA ILE A 120 -6.19 7.64 -32.73
C ILE A 120 -4.95 7.35 -33.56
N GLU A 121 -4.80 8.04 -34.69
CA GLU A 121 -3.50 8.26 -35.32
C GLU A 121 -2.91 9.59 -34.81
N ASN A 122 -1.92 9.47 -33.92
CA ASN A 122 -0.74 10.34 -33.81
C ASN A 122 -0.91 11.86 -33.81
N ASN A 123 -1.61 12.43 -32.81
CA ASN A 123 -1.29 13.76 -32.26
C ASN A 123 -2.00 14.03 -30.92
N THR A 124 -1.82 13.14 -29.95
CA THR A 124 -2.30 13.36 -28.57
C THR A 124 -1.48 14.47 -27.91
N ARG A 125 -2.12 15.62 -27.66
CA ARG A 125 -1.57 16.65 -26.76
C ARG A 125 -1.54 16.05 -25.35
N ILE A 126 -0.34 15.76 -24.84
CA ILE A 126 -0.16 15.27 -23.47
C ILE A 126 -0.28 16.48 -22.54
N TYR A 127 -1.28 16.47 -21.68
CA TYR A 127 -1.44 17.45 -20.61
C TYR A 127 -0.89 16.83 -19.32
N ASP A 128 0.21 17.39 -18.82
CA ASP A 128 0.76 17.01 -17.51
C ASP A 128 0.00 17.77 -16.42
N VAL A 129 -0.92 17.08 -15.75
CA VAL A 129 -1.74 17.64 -14.67
C VAL A 129 -1.21 17.11 -13.35
N VAL A 130 -0.58 17.99 -12.56
CA VAL A 130 -0.10 17.64 -11.23
C VAL A 130 -1.29 17.56 -10.28
N VAL A 131 -1.73 16.34 -9.98
CA VAL A 131 -2.80 16.05 -9.00
C VAL A 131 -2.16 15.86 -7.63
N LYS A 132 -2.49 16.74 -6.65
CA LYS A 132 -2.24 16.44 -5.24
C LYS A 132 -3.28 15.42 -4.78
N LEU A 133 -2.86 14.16 -4.63
CA LEU A 133 -3.71 13.11 -4.10
C LEU A 133 -4.11 13.43 -2.64
N PRO A 134 -5.38 13.24 -2.26
CA PRO A 134 -5.80 13.36 -0.86
C PRO A 134 -5.12 12.25 -0.06
N THR A 135 -4.16 12.59 0.78
CA THR A 135 -3.44 11.64 1.66
C THR A 135 -4.35 10.93 2.66
N ASP A 136 -5.50 11.52 2.98
CA ASP A 136 -6.46 10.94 3.93
C ASP A 136 -7.20 9.73 3.37
N ASP A 137 -7.36 9.65 2.04
CA ASP A 137 -7.98 8.49 1.38
C ASP A 137 -7.01 7.30 1.31
N PHE A 138 -5.70 7.54 1.25
CA PHE A 138 -4.68 6.49 1.31
C PHE A 138 -4.68 5.75 2.63
N LYS A 139 -4.93 6.44 3.74
CA LYS A 139 -4.98 5.80 5.06
C LYS A 139 -6.18 4.86 5.19
N LYS A 140 -7.35 5.26 4.65
CA LYS A 140 -8.53 4.38 4.56
C LYS A 140 -8.28 3.18 3.65
N ILE A 141 -7.60 3.37 2.53
CA ILE A 141 -7.22 2.27 1.63
C ILE A 141 -6.27 1.28 2.33
N LEU A 142 -5.33 1.79 3.14
CA LEU A 142 -4.44 0.95 3.95
C LEU A 142 -5.20 0.15 5.01
N GLU A 143 -6.11 0.80 5.75
CA GLU A 143 -6.93 0.16 6.78
C GLU A 143 -7.89 -0.89 6.18
N MET A 144 -8.39 -0.65 4.96
CA MET A 144 -9.15 -1.67 4.23
C MET A 144 -8.25 -2.84 3.81
N SER A 145 -7.01 -2.59 3.37
CA SER A 145 -6.09 -3.65 2.93
C SER A 145 -5.87 -4.74 3.99
N ASP A 146 -5.74 -4.37 5.26
CA ASP A 146 -5.55 -5.34 6.35
C ASP A 146 -6.78 -6.23 6.53
N GLN A 147 -7.99 -5.64 6.45
CA GLN A 147 -9.24 -6.40 6.51
C GLN A 147 -9.42 -7.36 5.33
N TRP A 148 -8.97 -6.96 4.14
CA TRP A 148 -8.99 -7.83 2.96
C TRP A 148 -8.02 -9.00 3.11
N ASN A 149 -6.85 -8.79 3.70
CA ASN A 149 -5.87 -9.85 3.93
C ASN A 149 -6.40 -10.91 4.92
N ASP A 150 -7.03 -10.48 6.01
CA ASP A 150 -7.64 -11.41 6.98
C ASP A 150 -8.76 -12.23 6.34
N CYS A 151 -9.60 -11.59 5.51
CA CYS A 151 -10.68 -12.27 4.78
C CYS A 151 -10.14 -13.29 3.76
N VAL A 152 -9.04 -12.96 3.07
CA VAL A 152 -8.37 -13.89 2.14
C VAL A 152 -7.80 -15.08 2.89
N ALA A 153 -7.14 -14.86 4.04
CA ALA A 153 -6.59 -15.95 4.85
C ALA A 153 -7.66 -16.91 5.37
N GLU A 154 -8.81 -16.38 5.82
CA GLU A 154 -9.95 -17.20 6.24
C GLU A 154 -10.52 -18.03 5.08
N MET A 155 -10.66 -17.43 3.89
CA MET A 155 -11.10 -18.16 2.70
C MET A 155 -10.11 -19.25 2.29
N ASP A 156 -8.81 -18.99 2.37
CA ASP A 156 -7.77 -19.99 2.08
C ASP A 156 -7.82 -21.17 3.06
N GLU A 157 -8.05 -20.92 4.35
CA GLU A 157 -8.26 -21.96 5.36
C GLU A 157 -9.50 -22.80 5.04
N GLN A 158 -10.62 -22.16 4.68
CA GLN A 158 -11.85 -22.85 4.28
C GLN A 158 -11.65 -23.71 3.03
N ILE A 159 -10.92 -23.20 2.03
CA ILE A 159 -10.57 -23.95 0.81
C ILE A 159 -9.72 -25.17 1.18
N SER A 160 -8.70 -25.01 2.02
CA SER A 160 -7.83 -26.10 2.46
C SER A 160 -8.63 -27.20 3.17
N ASN A 161 -9.48 -26.82 4.12
CA ASN A 161 -10.35 -27.75 4.86
C ASN A 161 -11.32 -28.48 3.92
N THR A 162 -11.89 -27.77 2.94
CA THR A 162 -12.79 -28.36 1.96
C THR A 162 -12.06 -29.35 1.05
N LEU A 163 -10.83 -29.02 0.63
CA LEU A 163 -10.00 -29.93 -0.18
C LEU A 163 -9.62 -31.20 0.59
N GLU A 164 -9.37 -31.11 1.89
CA GLU A 164 -9.11 -32.28 2.74
C GLU A 164 -10.36 -33.18 2.83
N GLN A 165 -11.54 -32.59 3.05
CA GLN A 165 -12.81 -33.33 3.05
C GLN A 165 -13.07 -34.04 1.72
N ILE A 166 -12.82 -33.35 0.59
CA ILE A 166 -12.95 -33.96 -0.74
C ILE A 166 -12.01 -35.15 -0.89
N LYS A 167 -10.75 -35.03 -0.46
CA LYS A 167 -9.78 -36.13 -0.53
C LYS A 167 -10.24 -37.34 0.27
N ASP A 168 -10.81 -37.14 1.45
CA ASP A 168 -11.31 -38.23 2.28
C ASP A 168 -12.57 -38.88 1.68
N CYS A 169 -13.48 -38.08 1.12
CA CYS A 169 -14.61 -38.62 0.35
C CYS A 169 -14.14 -39.46 -0.85
N VAL A 170 -13.12 -39.01 -1.58
CA VAL A 170 -12.55 -39.76 -2.71
C VAL A 170 -11.95 -41.09 -2.25
N LYS A 171 -11.18 -41.11 -1.15
CA LYS A 171 -10.64 -42.36 -0.59
C LYS A 171 -11.76 -43.32 -0.18
N GLN A 172 -12.80 -42.79 0.46
CA GLN A 172 -13.94 -43.59 0.90
C GLN A 172 -14.68 -44.20 -0.30
N GLN A 173 -14.90 -43.40 -1.36
CA GLN A 173 -15.49 -43.88 -2.60
C GLN A 173 -14.63 -44.97 -3.25
N GLN A 174 -13.32 -44.79 -3.35
CA GLN A 174 -12.41 -45.80 -3.89
C GLN A 174 -12.46 -47.12 -3.11
N TRP A 175 -12.61 -47.04 -1.78
CA TRP A 175 -12.78 -48.22 -0.95
C TRP A 175 -14.10 -48.95 -1.27
N PHE A 176 -15.21 -48.22 -1.38
CA PHE A 176 -16.50 -48.81 -1.78
C PHE A 176 -16.47 -49.42 -3.18
N GLU A 177 -15.85 -48.74 -4.15
CA GLU A 177 -15.69 -49.28 -5.51
C GLU A 177 -14.83 -50.55 -5.55
N SER A 178 -13.81 -50.63 -4.69
CA SER A 178 -12.98 -51.84 -4.57
C SER A 178 -13.77 -52.99 -3.94
N PHE A 179 -14.56 -52.69 -2.91
CA PHE A 179 -15.43 -53.64 -2.24
C PHE A 179 -16.53 -54.18 -3.16
N GLU A 180 -17.13 -53.32 -3.99
CA GLU A 180 -18.15 -53.72 -4.97
C GLU A 180 -17.58 -54.68 -6.02
N LYS A 181 -16.33 -54.49 -6.45
CA LYS A 181 -15.67 -55.34 -7.44
C LYS A 181 -15.26 -56.71 -6.89
N ASP A 182 -14.66 -56.74 -5.70
CA ASP A 182 -14.22 -57.98 -5.04
C ASP A 182 -14.27 -57.83 -3.52
N PRO A 183 -15.39 -58.20 -2.88
CA PRO A 183 -15.60 -57.96 -1.46
C PRO A 183 -14.71 -58.83 -0.58
N ILE A 184 -14.42 -60.08 -1.00
CA ILE A 184 -13.63 -61.02 -0.20
C ILE A 184 -12.19 -60.53 -0.11
N ASN A 185 -11.57 -60.25 -1.25
CA ASN A 185 -10.19 -59.77 -1.29
C ASN A 185 -10.06 -58.39 -0.60
N THR A 186 -11.04 -57.50 -0.78
CA THR A 186 -11.03 -56.18 -0.13
C THR A 186 -11.09 -56.31 1.40
N ILE A 187 -11.88 -57.24 1.94
CA ILE A 187 -11.93 -57.53 3.37
C ILE A 187 -10.58 -58.09 3.84
N ASP A 188 -10.01 -59.06 3.15
CA ASP A 188 -8.75 -59.69 3.54
C ASP A 188 -7.59 -58.67 3.58
N VAL A 189 -7.48 -57.83 2.56
CA VAL A 189 -6.50 -56.72 2.51
C VAL A 189 -6.75 -55.74 3.65
N THR A 190 -8.00 -55.39 3.92
CA THR A 190 -8.34 -54.47 5.03
C THR A 190 -7.94 -55.04 6.38
N ILE A 191 -8.23 -56.33 6.64
CA ILE A 191 -7.85 -57.02 7.88
C ILE A 191 -6.33 -57.04 8.04
N GLN A 192 -5.60 -57.38 6.97
CA GLN A 192 -4.14 -57.43 7.00
C GLN A 192 -3.54 -56.05 7.28
N ASN A 193 -4.03 -55.00 6.61
CA ASN A 193 -3.58 -53.63 6.86
C ASN A 193 -3.87 -53.17 8.30
N GLN A 194 -5.05 -53.49 8.85
CA GLN A 194 -5.39 -53.14 10.23
C GLN A 194 -4.51 -53.89 11.24
N LYS A 195 -4.18 -55.15 10.97
CA LYS A 195 -3.26 -55.94 11.80
C LYS A 195 -1.86 -55.31 11.83
N GLU A 196 -1.32 -54.93 10.67
CA GLU A 196 -0.01 -54.30 10.57
C GLU A 196 0.03 -52.93 11.28
N ASN A 197 -1.01 -52.10 11.07
CA ASN A 197 -1.13 -50.81 11.75
C ASN A 197 -1.17 -50.96 13.27
N LEU A 198 -1.93 -51.93 13.79
CA LEU A 198 -1.99 -52.21 15.24
C LEU A 198 -0.63 -52.66 15.77
N GLN A 199 0.10 -53.49 15.02
CA GLN A 199 1.44 -53.91 15.41
C GLN A 199 2.40 -52.72 15.47
N THR A 200 2.38 -51.82 14.47
CA THR A 200 3.20 -50.59 14.48
C THR A 200 2.87 -49.69 15.67
N ILE A 201 1.58 -49.49 15.95
CA ILE A 201 1.14 -48.70 17.12
C ILE A 201 1.62 -49.36 18.42
N GLN A 202 1.51 -50.69 18.52
CA GLN A 202 1.96 -51.44 19.70
C GLN A 202 3.47 -51.33 19.91
N GLU A 203 4.28 -51.51 18.87
CA GLU A 203 5.73 -51.35 18.91
C GLU A 203 6.12 -49.92 19.33
N PHE A 204 5.42 -48.91 18.82
CA PHE A 204 5.60 -47.52 19.25
C PHE A 204 5.28 -47.33 20.75
N CYS A 205 4.14 -47.87 21.21
CA CYS A 205 3.73 -47.79 22.61
C CYS A 205 4.68 -48.53 23.55
N GLU A 206 5.22 -49.67 23.13
CA GLU A 206 6.20 -50.44 23.89
C GLU A 206 7.58 -49.76 23.91
N GLY A 207 7.98 -49.11 22.81
CA GLY A 207 9.19 -48.31 22.72
C GLY A 207 9.14 -47.01 23.54
N ALA A 208 7.96 -46.39 23.66
CA ALA A 208 7.75 -45.16 24.42
C ALA A 208 7.73 -45.39 25.95
N LYS A 209 7.52 -46.63 26.42
CA LYS A 209 7.59 -46.96 27.85
C LYS A 209 9.04 -46.95 28.30
N MET A 210 9.31 -46.35 29.47
CA MET A 210 10.61 -46.50 30.13
C MET A 210 10.87 -47.99 30.35
N LYS A 211 11.93 -48.50 29.71
CA LYS A 211 12.28 -49.90 29.83
C LYS A 211 12.73 -50.17 31.27
N PRO A 212 12.18 -51.19 31.95
CA PRO A 212 12.55 -51.51 33.31
C PRO A 212 14.01 -51.98 33.39
N SER A 213 14.64 -51.88 34.56
CA SER A 213 16.06 -52.20 34.75
C SER A 213 16.46 -53.59 34.25
N HIS A 214 15.58 -54.60 34.37
CA HIS A 214 15.82 -55.96 33.87
C HIS A 214 15.94 -56.06 32.35
N PHE A 215 15.36 -55.11 31.60
CA PHE A 215 15.51 -55.07 30.14
C PHE A 215 16.96 -54.84 29.73
N PHE A 216 17.67 -53.97 30.46
CA PHE A 216 19.08 -53.67 30.21
C PHE A 216 20.03 -54.75 30.72
N GLN A 217 19.52 -55.75 31.44
CA GLN A 217 20.29 -56.90 31.91
C GLN A 217 20.26 -58.07 30.92
N ARG A 218 19.54 -57.94 29.80
CA ARG A 218 19.46 -59.01 28.82
C ARG A 218 20.79 -59.16 28.05
N PRO A 219 21.25 -60.39 27.77
CA PRO A 219 22.53 -60.63 27.10
C PRO A 219 22.64 -59.98 25.72
N ASP A 220 21.55 -59.94 24.96
CA ASP A 220 21.47 -59.28 23.65
C ASP A 220 21.69 -57.75 23.73
N VAL A 221 21.23 -57.13 24.82
CA VAL A 221 21.43 -55.70 25.05
C VAL A 221 22.85 -55.41 25.56
N LEU A 222 23.32 -56.18 26.54
CA LEU A 222 24.64 -55.96 27.17
C LEU A 222 25.82 -56.33 26.27
N GLU A 223 25.73 -57.44 25.56
CA GLU A 223 26.87 -58.01 24.82
C GLU A 223 26.91 -57.56 23.36
N LYS A 224 25.80 -57.08 22.80
CA LYS A 224 25.73 -56.65 21.39
C LYS A 224 25.30 -55.20 21.23
N ALA A 225 24.10 -54.85 21.68
CA ALA A 225 23.53 -53.54 21.38
C ALA A 225 24.33 -52.38 22.01
N ILE A 226 24.81 -52.53 23.26
CA ILE A 226 25.62 -51.50 23.93
C ILE A 226 27.00 -51.35 23.27
N PRO A 227 27.79 -52.43 23.04
CA PRO A 227 29.06 -52.32 22.31
C PRO A 227 28.93 -51.70 20.91
N GLU A 228 27.95 -52.13 20.12
CA GLU A 228 27.70 -51.60 18.76
C GLU A 228 27.33 -50.11 18.80
N TYR A 229 26.50 -49.70 19.78
CA TYR A 229 26.15 -48.31 19.98
C TYR A 229 27.37 -47.46 20.37
N LEU A 230 28.21 -47.94 21.29
CA LEU A 230 29.44 -47.24 21.69
C LEU A 230 30.45 -47.13 20.54
N GLU A 231 30.58 -48.17 19.72
CA GLU A 231 31.41 -48.15 18.52
C GLU A 231 30.89 -47.13 17.50
N SER A 232 29.57 -47.08 17.27
CA SER A 232 28.93 -46.11 16.36
C SER A 232 29.12 -44.65 16.81
N LEU A 233 29.00 -44.39 18.12
CA LEU A 233 29.26 -43.08 18.74
C LEU A 233 30.73 -42.66 18.57
N SER A 234 31.65 -43.60 18.77
CA SER A 234 33.08 -43.33 18.59
C SER A 234 33.39 -42.92 17.14
N ASN A 235 32.79 -43.62 16.16
CA ASN A 235 32.98 -43.35 14.74
C ASN A 235 32.34 -42.03 14.30
N GLN A 236 31.16 -41.66 14.82
CA GLN A 236 30.56 -40.34 14.59
C GLN A 236 31.44 -39.20 15.12
N SER A 237 31.99 -39.35 16.34
CA SER A 237 32.86 -38.33 16.93
C SER A 237 34.18 -38.11 16.16
N ILE A 238 34.64 -39.13 15.41
CA ILE A 238 35.82 -39.06 14.54
C ILE A 238 35.47 -38.38 13.20
N GLN A 239 34.28 -38.62 12.67
CA GLN A 239 33.80 -37.97 11.43
C GLN A 239 33.50 -36.47 11.61
N GLU A 240 32.99 -36.05 12.76
CA GLU A 240 32.79 -34.61 13.06
C GLU A 240 34.11 -33.86 13.22
N LYS A 241 35.15 -34.49 13.80
CA LYS A 241 36.49 -33.91 13.93
C LYS A 241 37.24 -33.78 12.61
N THR A 242 36.94 -34.62 11.62
CA THR A 242 37.55 -34.53 10.27
C THR A 242 36.90 -33.44 9.43
N LYS A 243 35.56 -33.24 9.51
CA LYS A 243 34.87 -32.10 8.87
C LYS A 243 35.34 -30.72 9.35
N TYR A 244 35.73 -30.60 10.63
CA TYR A 244 36.21 -29.33 11.20
C TYR A 244 37.65 -28.96 10.77
N LYS A 245 38.45 -29.90 10.26
CA LYS A 245 39.82 -29.62 9.78
C LYS A 245 39.85 -29.09 8.34
N ASP A 246 38.85 -29.40 7.53
CA ASP A 246 38.78 -28.97 6.12
C ASP A 246 38.09 -27.61 5.92
N SER A 247 37.61 -26.97 6.99
CA SER A 247 36.83 -25.72 6.94
C SER A 247 37.55 -24.49 7.54
N LYS A 248 38.87 -24.53 7.78
CA LYS A 248 39.62 -23.30 8.12
C LYS A 248 39.79 -22.40 6.88
N PRO A 249 39.31 -21.13 6.89
CA PRO A 249 39.54 -20.18 5.81
C PRO A 249 41.03 -19.82 5.74
N LYS A 250 41.58 -19.72 4.53
CA LYS A 250 42.88 -19.10 4.29
C LYS A 250 42.78 -17.61 4.65
N GLU A 251 43.42 -17.22 5.75
CA GLU A 251 43.68 -15.82 6.08
C GLU A 251 44.49 -15.17 4.94
N ASN A 252 43.94 -14.11 4.37
CA ASN A 252 44.60 -13.30 3.37
C ASN A 252 45.78 -12.55 3.98
N GLU A 253 46.96 -12.76 3.40
CA GLU A 253 48.15 -11.93 3.60
C GLU A 253 47.92 -10.52 3.05
N THR A 254 47.62 -9.55 3.91
CA THR A 254 47.64 -8.13 3.54
C THR A 254 49.09 -7.63 3.59
N LYS A 255 49.73 -7.57 2.42
CA LYS A 255 51.07 -6.99 2.24
C LYS A 255 51.06 -5.48 2.53
N HIS A 256 51.81 -5.11 3.55
CA HIS A 256 52.21 -3.75 3.85
C HIS A 256 53.15 -3.26 2.74
N THR A 257 52.73 -2.27 1.95
CA THR A 257 53.62 -1.57 1.01
C THR A 257 53.83 -0.16 1.53
N GLN A 258 54.95 0.05 2.22
CA GLN A 258 55.54 1.37 2.39
C GLN A 258 56.16 1.81 1.08
N LYS A 259 55.97 3.08 0.71
CA LYS A 259 56.87 3.80 -0.20
C LYS A 259 56.69 5.33 -0.04
N PRO A 260 57.67 6.11 -0.50
CA PRO A 260 58.52 7.01 0.27
C PRO A 260 57.98 8.43 0.45
#